data_AF-A0A505H1I7-F1
#
_entry.id   AF-A0A505H1I7-F1
#
_cell.length_a   1.000
_cell.length_b   1.000
_cell.length_c   1.000
_cell.angle_alpha   90.00
_cell.angle_beta   90.00
_cell.angle_gamma   90.00
#
_symmetry.space_group_name_H-M   'P 1'
#
loop_
_entity.id
_entity.type
_entity.pdbx_description
1 polymer ?
#
loop_
_entity_poly.entity_id
_entity_poly.type
_entity_poly.pdbx_seq_one_letter_code
_entity_poly.pdbx_strand_id
1 'polypeptide(L)'
;MTDDDTAASQAADRLLELRGSIDNIDAALIHLLAERFKLTESVGVLKADHGLPPADEAREARQVARLRRLAEDSHLDPEFAEKFLAFIVAEVIHHHERIAESRES
;
A
#
# COMPACT_ATOMS: atom_id res chain seq x y z
N MET A 1 30.77 34.99 -5.27
CA MET A 1 29.75 33.98 -5.59
C MET A 1 29.32 34.26 -7.02
N THR A 2 29.52 33.31 -7.93
CA THR A 2 29.11 33.44 -9.34
C THR A 2 27.61 33.15 -9.46
N ASP A 3 26.99 33.56 -10.56
CA ASP A 3 25.57 33.26 -10.83
C ASP A 3 25.29 31.74 -10.81
N ASP A 4 26.28 30.94 -11.21
CA ASP A 4 26.24 29.47 -11.21
C ASP A 4 26.16 28.87 -9.79
N ASP A 5 26.90 29.46 -8.84
CA ASP A 5 26.92 29.06 -7.42
C ASP A 5 25.59 29.39 -6.74
N THR A 6 24.93 30.46 -7.18
CA THR A 6 23.60 30.87 -6.70
C THR A 6 22.50 29.95 -7.23
N ALA A 7 22.55 29.56 -8.51
CA ALA A 7 21.60 28.63 -9.11
C ALA A 7 21.69 27.21 -8.50
N ALA A 8 22.91 26.73 -8.24
CA ALA A 8 23.14 25.46 -7.57
C ALA A 8 22.58 25.45 -6.14
N SER A 9 22.75 26.54 -5.39
CA SER A 9 22.17 26.70 -4.05
C SER A 9 20.64 26.66 -4.08
N GLN A 10 20.01 27.39 -5.01
CA GLN A 10 18.55 27.41 -5.15
C GLN A 10 17.98 26.04 -5.52
N ALA A 11 18.66 25.29 -6.37
CA ALA A 11 18.27 23.93 -6.72
C ALA A 11 18.36 22.98 -5.51
N ALA A 12 19.39 23.12 -4.68
CA ALA A 12 19.57 22.32 -3.47
C ALA A 12 18.46 22.59 -2.44
N ASP A 13 18.11 23.86 -2.21
CA ASP A 13 17.02 24.24 -1.30
C ASP A 13 15.68 23.69 -1.79
N ARG A 14 15.39 23.83 -3.10
CA ARG A 14 14.16 23.29 -3.68
C ARG A 14 14.08 21.77 -3.58
N LEU A 15 15.20 21.07 -3.77
CA LEU A 15 15.28 19.63 -3.62
C LEU A 15 14.98 19.20 -2.18
N LEU A 16 15.47 19.95 -1.19
CA LEU A 16 15.21 19.68 0.22
C LEU A 16 13.72 19.83 0.55
N GLU A 17 13.06 20.89 0.07
CA GLU A 17 11.62 21.09 0.25
C GLU A 17 10.77 19.95 -0.36
N LEU A 18 11.12 19.53 -1.57
CA LEU A 18 10.44 18.44 -2.26
C LEU A 18 10.59 17.13 -1.50
N ARG A 19 11.79 16.84 -0.99
CA ARG A 19 12.05 15.64 -0.18
C ARG A 19 11.27 15.67 1.13
N GLY A 20 11.23 16.80 1.83
CA GLY A 20 10.38 16.93 3.02
C GLY A 20 8.89 16.68 2.73
N SER A 21 8.41 17.06 1.54
CA SER A 21 7.04 16.76 1.11
C SER A 21 6.83 15.27 0.83
N ILE A 22 7.82 14.60 0.22
CA ILE A 22 7.81 13.15 -0.02
C ILE A 22 7.80 12.40 1.33
N ASP A 23 8.66 12.77 2.26
CA ASP A 23 8.75 12.12 3.58
C ASP A 23 7.40 12.19 4.33
N ASN A 24 6.69 13.31 4.23
CA ASN A 24 5.35 13.46 4.80
C ASN A 24 4.30 12.53 4.15
N ILE A 25 4.37 12.36 2.83
CA ILE A 25 3.49 11.44 2.09
C ILE A 25 3.80 10.00 2.50
N ASP A 26 5.07 9.65 2.59
CA ASP A 26 5.51 8.30 2.99
C ASP A 26 5.05 7.96 4.42
N ALA A 27 5.14 8.90 5.35
CA ALA A 27 4.60 8.72 6.70
C ALA A 27 3.09 8.46 6.68
N ALA A 28 2.34 9.23 5.89
CA ALA A 28 0.89 9.02 5.75
C ALA A 28 0.57 7.65 5.13
N LEU A 29 1.32 7.22 4.11
CA LEU A 29 1.19 5.90 3.49
C LEU A 29 1.38 4.78 4.52
N ILE A 30 2.42 4.87 5.35
CA ILE A 30 2.69 3.87 6.40
C ILE A 30 1.55 3.80 7.42
N HIS A 31 1.04 4.95 7.88
CA HIS A 31 -0.09 4.96 8.83
C HIS A 31 -1.37 4.37 8.22
N LEU A 32 -1.67 4.69 6.96
CA LEU A 32 -2.82 4.12 6.25
C LEU A 32 -2.69 2.62 6.04
N LEU A 33 -1.49 2.14 5.71
CA LEU A 33 -1.21 0.71 5.60
C LEU A 33 -1.40 0.02 6.95
N ALA A 34 -0.89 0.58 8.05
CA ALA A 34 -1.07 0.01 9.38
C ALA A 34 -2.55 -0.17 9.73
N GLU A 35 -3.39 0.83 9.48
CA GLU A 35 -4.84 0.73 9.69
C GLU A 35 -5.49 -0.31 8.76
N ARG A 36 -5.07 -0.35 7.49
CA ARG A 36 -5.55 -1.37 6.55
C ARG A 36 -5.21 -2.78 7.03
N PHE A 37 -4.00 -3.00 7.55
CA PHE A 37 -3.56 -4.30 8.03
C PHE A 37 -4.35 -4.77 9.26
N LYS A 38 -4.66 -3.88 10.21
CA LYS A 38 -5.56 -4.19 11.35
C LYS A 38 -6.94 -4.68 10.91
N LEU A 39 -7.50 -4.03 9.88
CA LEU A 39 -8.78 -4.44 9.31
C LEU A 39 -8.68 -5.80 8.63
N THR A 40 -7.61 -6.05 7.88
CA THR A 40 -7.42 -7.36 7.24
C THR A 40 -7.16 -8.46 8.25
N GLU A 41 -6.47 -8.20 9.36
CA GLU A 41 -6.32 -9.16 10.46
C GLU A 41 -7.69 -9.50 11.06
N SER A 42 -8.54 -8.50 11.32
CA SER A 42 -9.91 -8.71 11.79
C SER A 42 -10.74 -9.55 10.81
N VAL A 43 -10.57 -9.34 9.51
CA VAL A 43 -11.18 -10.18 8.47
C VAL A 43 -10.63 -11.62 8.52
N GLY A 44 -9.33 -11.79 8.74
CA GLY A 44 -8.68 -13.10 8.87
C GLY A 44 -9.22 -13.89 10.06
N VAL A 45 -9.33 -13.25 11.22
CA VAL A 45 -9.95 -13.83 12.43
C VAL A 45 -11.40 -14.22 12.14
N LEU A 46 -12.19 -13.32 11.55
CA LEU A 46 -13.58 -13.61 11.19
C LEU A 46 -13.70 -14.81 10.26
N LYS A 47 -12.82 -14.89 9.24
CA LYS A 47 -12.79 -16.00 8.30
C LYS A 47 -12.45 -17.31 9.00
N ALA A 48 -11.41 -17.33 9.82
CA ALA A 48 -10.98 -18.51 10.58
C ALA A 48 -12.11 -19.00 11.51
N ASP A 49 -12.76 -18.10 12.24
CA ASP A 49 -13.86 -18.42 13.17
C ASP A 49 -15.08 -19.06 12.48
N HIS A 50 -15.24 -18.84 11.17
CA HIS A 50 -16.37 -19.34 10.38
C HIS A 50 -15.97 -20.38 9.33
N GLY A 51 -14.71 -20.85 9.33
CA GLY A 51 -14.20 -21.81 8.34
C GLY A 51 -14.23 -21.30 6.90
N LEU A 52 -14.13 -19.98 6.70
CA LEU A 52 -14.10 -19.36 5.37
C LEU A 52 -12.67 -19.38 4.80
N PRO A 53 -12.53 -19.53 3.47
CA PRO A 53 -11.21 -19.59 2.85
C PRO A 53 -10.44 -18.25 2.98
N PRO A 54 -9.11 -18.29 3.17
CA PRO A 54 -8.27 -17.10 3.26
C PRO A 54 -8.25 -16.30 1.96
N ALA A 55 -8.27 -16.97 0.80
CA ALA A 55 -8.35 -16.35 -0.52
C ALA A 55 -9.80 -16.21 -1.03
N ASP A 56 -10.08 -15.16 -1.81
CA ASP A 56 -11.35 -14.95 -2.51
C ASP A 56 -11.06 -14.29 -3.87
N GLU A 57 -10.90 -15.12 -4.90
CA GLU A 57 -10.52 -14.70 -6.26
C GLU A 57 -11.48 -13.65 -6.83
N ALA A 58 -12.78 -13.78 -6.56
CA ALA A 58 -13.77 -12.83 -7.04
C ALA A 58 -13.62 -11.47 -6.36
N ARG A 59 -13.32 -11.45 -5.06
CA ARG A 59 -13.01 -10.22 -4.32
C ARG A 59 -11.71 -9.59 -4.81
N GLU A 60 -10.67 -10.38 -5.04
CA GLU A 60 -9.36 -9.93 -5.54
C GLU A 60 -9.48 -9.28 -6.92
N ALA A 61 -10.16 -9.94 -7.88
CA ALA A 61 -10.41 -9.39 -9.20
C ALA A 61 -11.13 -8.03 -9.15
N ARG A 62 -12.13 -7.88 -8.27
CA ARG A 62 -12.83 -6.60 -8.04
C ARG A 62 -11.90 -5.52 -7.45
N GLN A 63 -10.97 -5.90 -6.57
CA GLN A 63 -10.00 -4.95 -6.00
C GLN A 63 -9.03 -4.45 -7.07
N VAL A 64 -8.49 -5.35 -7.89
CA VAL A 64 -7.59 -5.01 -9.00
C VAL A 64 -8.28 -4.05 -9.97
N ALA A 65 -9.48 -4.40 -10.46
CA ALA A 65 -10.21 -3.55 -11.40
C ALA A 65 -10.54 -2.16 -10.83
N ARG A 66 -10.87 -2.07 -9.53
CA ARG A 66 -11.10 -0.78 -8.87
C ARG A 66 -9.82 0.04 -8.73
N LEU A 67 -8.70 -0.59 -8.37
CA LEU A 67 -7.45 0.12 -8.14
C LEU A 67 -6.83 0.62 -9.45
N ARG A 68 -6.94 -0.16 -10.53
CA ARG A 68 -6.53 0.28 -11.88
C ARG A 68 -7.24 1.57 -12.29
N ARG A 69 -8.57 1.64 -12.11
CA ARG A 69 -9.33 2.88 -12.37
C ARG A 69 -8.87 4.05 -11.50
N LEU A 70 -8.65 3.83 -10.22
CA LEU A 70 -8.15 4.88 -9.32
C LEU A 70 -6.75 5.36 -9.73
N ALA A 71 -5.89 4.48 -10.23
CA ALA A 71 -4.58 4.84 -10.75
C ALA A 71 -4.71 5.71 -12.00
N GLU A 72 -5.57 5.33 -12.95
CA GLU A 72 -5.88 6.12 -14.14
C GLU A 72 -6.38 7.52 -13.76
N ASP A 73 -7.36 7.61 -12.86
CA ASP A 73 -7.92 8.89 -12.37
C ASP A 73 -6.86 9.76 -11.66
N SER A 74 -5.87 9.13 -11.04
CA SER A 74 -4.79 9.78 -10.29
C SER A 74 -3.54 10.05 -11.13
N HIS A 75 -3.56 9.77 -12.44
CA HIS A 75 -2.40 9.86 -13.33
C HIS A 75 -1.20 9.01 -12.87
N LEU A 76 -1.50 7.87 -12.24
CA LEU A 76 -0.54 6.84 -11.85
C LEU A 76 -0.60 5.67 -12.84
N ASP A 77 0.54 5.06 -13.13
CA ASP A 77 0.60 3.85 -13.97
C ASP A 77 -0.28 2.72 -13.38
N PRO A 78 -1.32 2.25 -14.10
CA PRO A 78 -2.19 1.19 -13.63
C PRO A 78 -1.46 -0.14 -13.40
N GLU A 79 -0.38 -0.42 -14.15
CA GLU A 79 0.43 -1.62 -13.93
C GLU A 79 1.20 -1.54 -12.61
N PHE A 80 1.73 -0.36 -12.29
CA PHE A 80 2.36 -0.13 -10.99
C PHE A 80 1.37 -0.30 -9.84
N ALA A 81 0.16 0.27 -9.96
CA ALA A 81 -0.86 0.13 -8.94
C ALA A 81 -1.28 -1.34 -8.72
N GLU A 82 -1.38 -2.11 -9.80
CA GLU A 82 -1.66 -3.55 -9.74
C GLU A 82 -0.54 -4.34 -9.04
N LYS A 83 0.73 -4.09 -9.40
CA LYS A 83 1.88 -4.71 -8.72
C LYS A 83 1.91 -4.39 -7.23
N PHE A 84 1.65 -3.13 -6.87
CA PHE A 84 1.57 -2.70 -5.48
C PHE A 84 0.43 -3.42 -4.73
N LEU A 85 -0.75 -3.55 -5.33
CA LEU A 85 -1.85 -4.30 -4.73
C LEU A 85 -1.53 -5.77 -4.55
N ALA A 86 -0.94 -6.41 -5.56
CA ALA A 86 -0.56 -7.81 -5.51
C ALA A 86 0.40 -8.08 -4.35
N PHE A 87 1.39 -7.21 -4.15
CA PHE A 87 2.30 -7.26 -3.01
C PHE A 87 1.54 -7.18 -1.67
N ILE A 88 0.64 -6.21 -1.51
CA ILE A 88 -0.13 -6.05 -0.27
C ILE A 88 -1.09 -7.22 -0.02
N VAL A 89 -1.73 -7.77 -1.06
CA VAL A 89 -2.65 -8.91 -0.93
C VAL A 89 -1.91 -10.19 -0.54
N ALA A 90 -0.73 -10.44 -1.11
CA ALA A 90 0.08 -11.60 -0.75
C ALA A 90 0.42 -11.61 0.75
N GLU A 91 0.82 -10.47 1.30
CA GLU A 91 1.11 -10.34 2.74
C GLU A 91 -0.13 -10.59 3.61
N VAL A 92 -1.30 -10.10 3.18
CA VAL A 92 -2.58 -10.32 3.89
C VAL A 92 -2.97 -11.80 3.89
N ILE A 93 -2.83 -12.50 2.76
CA ILE A 93 -3.13 -13.93 2.67
C ILE A 93 -2.22 -14.72 3.60
N HIS A 94 -0.91 -14.42 3.60
CA HIS A 94 0.04 -15.05 4.50
C HIS A 94 -0.35 -14.87 5.98
N HIS A 95 -0.80 -13.68 6.37
CA HIS A 95 -1.33 -13.45 7.72
C HIS A 95 -2.61 -14.24 8.02
N HIS A 96 -3.52 -14.39 7.05
CA HIS A 96 -4.75 -15.16 7.24
C HIS A 96 -4.45 -16.65 7.45
N GLU A 97 -3.52 -17.20 6.69
CA GLU A 97 -3.06 -18.59 6.85
C GLU A 97 -2.52 -18.83 8.26
N ARG A 98 -1.63 -17.96 8.75
CA ARG A 98 -1.09 -18.05 10.13
C ARG A 98 -2.16 -17.96 11.21
N ILE A 99 -3.17 -17.11 11.03
CA ILE A 99 -4.28 -16.98 11.98
C ILE A 99 -5.10 -18.27 12.01
N ALA A 100 -5.39 -18.85 10.85
CA ALA A 100 -6.12 -20.12 10.75
C ALA A 100 -5.35 -21.26 11.45
N GLU A 101 -4.06 -21.41 11.16
CA GLU A 101 -3.18 -22.41 11.80
C GLU A 101 -3.18 -22.28 13.34
N SER A 102 -3.18 -21.06 13.87
CA SER A 102 -3.19 -20.81 15.32
C SER A 102 -4.51 -21.19 16.01
N ARG A 103 -5.62 -21.31 15.27
CA ARG A 103 -6.94 -21.66 15.82
C ARG A 103 -7.22 -23.16 15.77
N GLU A 104 -6.45 -23.90 14.97
CA GLU A 104 -6.52 -25.36 14.84
C GLU A 104 -5.64 -26.10 15.86
N SER A 105 -4.72 -25.39 16.54
CA SER A 105 -3.87 -25.90 17.63
C SER A 105 -4.48 -25.70 19.01
#